data_AF-A0A6G1C3E0-F1
#
_entry.id   AF-A0A6G1C3E0-F1
#
_cell.length_a   1.000
_cell.length_b   1.000
_cell.length_c   1.000
_cell.angle_alpha   90.00
_cell.angle_beta   90.00
_cell.angle_gamma   90.00
#
_symmetry.space_group_name_H-M   'P 1'
#
loop_
_entity.id
_entity.type
_entity.pdbx_description
1 polymer ?
#
loop_
_entity_poly.entity_id
_entity_poly.type
_entity_poly.pdbx_seq_one_letter_code
_entity_poly.pdbx_strand_id
1 'polypeptide(L)'
;MEIKRREFLALKQGNQTFLEFLNQFNYLSRYATEEMLTKDRKVKLCRECLNPELKYALSAHEIHSMKTLVEKALRVKESVKEVLEDLRCKWVARRAVSSSSSSNTRPRFISPPGVHYAATPAPRPTYAGPCPQAVTSQPY
;
A
#
# COMPACT_ATOMS: atom_id res chain seq x y z
N MET A 1 5.42 43.68 -13.26
CA MET A 1 5.57 42.27 -13.67
C MET A 1 6.12 41.35 -12.57
N GLU A 2 6.60 41.85 -11.42
CA GLU A 2 7.17 41.01 -10.35
C GLU A 2 6.16 40.15 -9.57
N ILE A 3 4.91 40.61 -9.41
CA ILE A 3 3.90 39.90 -8.63
C ILE A 3 3.63 38.51 -9.22
N LYS A 4 3.46 38.42 -10.54
CA LYS A 4 3.20 37.16 -11.26
C LYS A 4 4.41 36.21 -11.27
N ARG A 5 5.63 36.77 -11.25
CA ARG A 5 6.87 35.98 -11.11
C ARG A 5 6.96 35.32 -9.73
N ARG A 6 6.59 36.04 -8.66
CA ARG A 6 6.55 35.47 -7.32
C ARG A 6 5.50 34.38 -7.19
N GLU A 7 4.32 34.57 -7.81
CA GLU A 7 3.27 33.55 -7.86
C GLU A 7 3.73 32.29 -8.61
N PHE A 8 4.44 32.43 -9.73
CA PHE A 8 4.96 31.28 -10.47
C PHE A 8 5.99 30.48 -9.67
N LEU A 9 6.89 31.16 -8.95
CA LEU A 9 7.88 30.50 -8.09
C LEU A 9 7.26 29.88 -6.83
N ALA A 10 6.18 30.47 -6.32
CA ALA A 10 5.44 29.94 -5.19
C ALA A 10 4.41 28.87 -5.58
N LEU A 11 4.22 28.61 -6.88
CA LEU A 11 3.23 27.66 -7.36
C LEU A 11 3.56 26.25 -6.84
N LYS A 12 2.60 25.61 -6.22
CA LYS A 12 2.68 24.21 -5.79
C LYS A 12 1.38 23.53 -6.16
N GLN A 13 1.46 22.28 -6.60
CA GLN A 13 0.28 21.46 -6.92
C GLN A 13 -0.64 21.31 -5.70
N GLY A 14 -0.07 21.11 -4.51
CA GLY A 14 -0.85 20.93 -3.28
C GLY A 14 -1.86 19.78 -3.42
N ASN A 15 -3.13 20.09 -3.12
CA ASN A 15 -4.25 19.13 -3.20
C ASN A 15 -4.95 19.12 -4.57
N GLN A 16 -4.48 19.93 -5.53
CA GLN A 16 -5.10 20.00 -6.85
C GLN A 16 -4.73 18.78 -7.70
N THR A 17 -5.60 18.46 -8.65
CA THR A 17 -5.27 17.43 -9.63
C THR A 17 -4.12 17.92 -10.52
N PHE A 18 -3.35 16.96 -11.05
CA PHE A 18 -2.23 17.26 -11.94
C PHE A 18 -2.64 18.13 -13.16
N LEU A 19 -3.84 17.92 -13.70
CA LEU A 19 -4.37 18.70 -14.82
C LEU A 19 -4.68 20.16 -14.43
N GLU A 20 -5.30 20.38 -13.27
CA GLU A 20 -5.58 21.74 -12.77
C GLU A 20 -4.29 22.51 -12.52
N PHE A 21 -3.32 21.87 -11.88
CA PHE A 21 -1.99 22.43 -11.68
C PHE A 21 -1.33 22.80 -13.00
N LEU A 22 -1.38 21.93 -14.02
CA LEU A 22 -0.81 22.23 -15.34
C LEU A 22 -1.46 23.45 -16.01
N ASN A 23 -2.77 23.62 -15.85
CA ASN A 23 -3.47 24.78 -16.38
C ASN A 23 -3.00 26.07 -15.70
N GLN A 24 -2.88 26.07 -14.36
CA GLN A 24 -2.32 27.21 -13.62
C GLN A 24 -0.86 27.47 -14.00
N PHE A 25 -0.05 26.43 -14.13
CA PHE A 25 1.34 26.51 -14.55
C PHE A 25 1.47 27.15 -15.94
N ASN A 26 0.65 26.72 -16.91
CA ASN A 26 0.64 27.31 -18.24
C ASN A 26 0.16 28.76 -18.22
N TYR A 27 -0.90 29.07 -17.47
CA TYR A 27 -1.40 30.44 -17.33
C TYR A 27 -0.33 31.39 -16.78
N LEU A 28 0.33 31.00 -15.69
CA LEU A 28 1.39 31.79 -15.07
C LEU A 28 2.65 31.88 -15.93
N SER A 29 2.96 30.83 -16.72
CA SER A 29 4.10 30.85 -17.63
C SER A 29 4.00 31.93 -18.71
N ARG A 30 2.80 32.41 -19.06
CA ARG A 30 2.64 33.52 -20.02
C ARG A 30 3.15 34.85 -19.48
N TYR A 31 3.28 34.98 -18.17
CA TYR A 31 3.69 36.19 -17.48
C TYR A 31 5.12 36.12 -16.92
N ALA A 32 5.78 34.96 -17.05
CA ALA A 32 7.18 34.81 -16.68
C ALA A 32 8.09 35.14 -17.88
N THR A 33 9.23 35.74 -17.59
CA THR A 33 10.24 36.10 -18.61
C THR A 33 10.80 34.85 -19.29
N GLU A 34 11.07 34.91 -20.60
CA GLU A 34 11.56 33.76 -21.39
C GLU A 34 12.82 33.10 -20.79
N GLU A 35 13.72 33.89 -20.18
CA GLU A 35 14.92 33.37 -19.49
C GLU A 35 14.61 32.45 -18.29
N MET A 36 13.45 32.61 -17.64
CA MET A 36 13.03 31.72 -16.55
C MET A 36 12.37 30.44 -17.07
N LEU A 37 11.94 30.43 -18.32
CA LEU A 37 11.13 29.37 -18.95
C LEU A 37 11.90 28.62 -20.04
N THR A 38 13.23 28.59 -19.95
CA THR A 38 14.04 27.66 -20.74
C THR A 38 13.52 26.24 -20.54
N LYS A 39 13.55 25.41 -21.60
CA LYS A 39 12.91 24.08 -21.61
C LYS A 39 13.32 23.23 -20.39
N ASP A 40 14.61 23.22 -20.06
CA ASP A 40 15.16 22.50 -18.91
C ASP A 40 14.64 23.04 -17.58
N ARG A 41 14.68 24.36 -17.38
CA ARG A 41 14.20 25.01 -16.16
C ARG A 41 12.71 24.81 -15.96
N LYS A 42 11.93 24.86 -17.04
CA LYS A 42 10.49 24.59 -17.03
C LYS A 42 10.18 23.18 -16.53
N VAL A 43 10.94 22.18 -16.98
CA VAL A 43 10.80 20.79 -16.50
C VAL A 43 11.19 20.67 -15.04
N LYS A 44 12.33 21.25 -14.64
CA LYS A 44 12.80 21.23 -13.24
C LYS A 44 11.80 21.86 -12.28
N LEU A 45 11.33 23.07 -12.59
CA LEU A 45 10.32 23.75 -11.79
C LEU A 45 9.03 22.94 -11.68
N CYS A 46 8.54 22.40 -12.81
CA CYS A 46 7.35 21.56 -12.79
C CYS A 46 7.54 20.37 -11.84
N ARG A 47 8.65 19.63 -11.93
CA ARG A 47 8.97 18.51 -11.02
C ARG A 47 9.08 18.93 -9.55
N GLU A 48 9.59 20.12 -9.26
CA GLU A 48 9.71 20.62 -7.89
C GLU A 48 8.34 20.96 -7.27
N CYS A 49 7.46 21.54 -8.08
CA CYS A 49 6.13 22.01 -7.69
C CYS A 49 5.07 20.90 -7.56
N LEU A 50 5.32 19.70 -8.10
CA LEU A 50 4.40 18.56 -7.97
C LEU A 50 4.19 18.16 -6.50
N ASN A 51 3.08 17.47 -6.24
CA ASN A 51 2.84 16.90 -4.92
C ASN A 51 3.85 15.77 -4.60
N PRO A 52 4.14 15.48 -3.33
CA PRO A 52 5.17 14.51 -2.95
C PRO A 52 4.99 13.11 -3.53
N GLU A 53 3.74 12.64 -3.62
CA GLU A 53 3.39 11.33 -4.16
C GLU A 53 3.79 11.21 -5.65
N LEU A 54 3.38 12.17 -6.47
CA LEU A 54 3.69 12.18 -7.89
C LEU A 54 5.19 12.46 -8.13
N LYS A 55 5.83 13.30 -7.29
CA LYS A 55 7.30 13.49 -7.30
C LYS A 55 8.04 12.20 -7.06
N TYR A 56 7.62 11.44 -6.06
CA TYR A 56 8.23 10.17 -5.72
C TYR A 56 8.08 9.17 -6.87
N ALA A 57 6.87 9.01 -7.40
CA ALA A 57 6.63 8.10 -8.54
C ALA A 57 7.43 8.50 -9.80
N LEU A 58 7.64 9.79 -10.04
CA LEU A 58 8.41 10.30 -11.17
C LEU A 58 9.92 10.42 -10.90
N SER A 59 10.40 10.05 -9.71
CA SER A 59 11.83 10.14 -9.36
C SER A 59 12.67 9.11 -10.12
N ALA A 60 12.12 7.91 -10.35
CA ALA A 60 12.75 6.83 -11.10
C ALA A 60 12.74 7.04 -12.62
N HIS A 61 12.11 8.11 -13.10
CA HIS A 61 11.96 8.38 -14.52
C HIS A 61 12.86 9.53 -14.96
N GLU A 62 13.68 9.27 -15.96
CA GLU A 62 14.38 10.33 -16.68
C GLU A 62 13.38 11.10 -17.56
N ILE A 63 13.30 12.42 -17.33
CA ILE A 63 12.32 13.30 -17.97
C ILE A 63 13.07 14.53 -18.48
N HIS A 64 13.13 14.65 -19.80
CA HIS A 64 13.89 15.70 -20.49
C HIS A 64 12.97 16.76 -21.13
N SER A 65 11.66 16.54 -21.11
CA SER A 65 10.67 17.42 -21.75
C SER A 65 9.38 17.48 -20.94
N MET A 66 8.69 18.61 -21.05
CA MET A 66 7.37 18.80 -20.45
C MET A 66 6.37 17.77 -20.98
N LYS A 67 6.43 17.44 -22.28
CA LYS A 67 5.55 16.43 -22.88
C LYS A 67 5.71 15.07 -22.19
N THR A 68 6.96 14.60 -22.06
CA THR A 68 7.27 13.34 -21.37
C THR A 68 6.90 13.37 -19.89
N LEU A 69 6.96 14.54 -19.25
CA LEU A 69 6.51 14.71 -17.87
C LEU A 69 5.01 14.49 -17.75
N VAL A 70 4.22 15.14 -18.61
CA VAL A 70 2.76 15.06 -18.62
C VAL A 70 2.30 13.63 -18.91
N GLU A 71 2.87 13.00 -19.93
CA GLU A 71 2.54 11.61 -20.30
C GLU A 71 2.80 10.64 -19.15
N LYS A 72 3.97 10.73 -18.51
CA LYS A 72 4.32 9.85 -17.38
C LYS A 72 3.46 10.14 -16.15
N ALA A 73 3.19 11.41 -15.85
CA ALA A 73 2.37 11.79 -14.70
C ALA A 73 0.92 11.29 -14.83
N LEU A 74 0.33 11.37 -16.03
CA LEU A 74 -1.00 10.82 -16.29
C LEU A 74 -1.01 9.30 -16.12
N ARG A 75 -0.01 8.59 -16.68
CA ARG A 75 0.13 7.14 -16.50
C ARG A 75 0.25 6.74 -15.04
N VAL A 76 1.04 7.47 -14.25
CA VAL A 76 1.15 7.23 -12.80
C VAL A 76 -0.23 7.40 -12.15
N LYS A 77 -0.95 8.48 -12.44
CA LYS A 77 -2.31 8.70 -11.90
C LYS A 77 -3.27 7.56 -12.23
N GLU A 78 -3.22 7.05 -13.46
CA GLU A 78 -4.04 5.93 -13.90
C GLU A 78 -3.66 4.64 -13.14
N SER A 79 -2.37 4.34 -13.04
CA SER A 79 -1.89 3.15 -12.33
C SER A 79 -2.24 3.16 -10.84
N VAL A 80 -2.17 4.31 -10.17
CA VAL A 80 -2.55 4.44 -8.75
C VAL A 80 -4.05 4.19 -8.58
N LYS A 81 -4.88 4.67 -9.51
CA LYS A 81 -6.32 4.43 -9.49
C LYS A 81 -6.62 2.93 -9.64
N GLU A 82 -6.00 2.26 -10.60
CA GLU A 82 -6.17 0.82 -10.84
C GLU A 82 -5.80 -0.01 -9.60
N VAL A 83 -4.62 0.26 -9.01
CA VAL A 83 -4.17 -0.42 -7.79
C VAL A 83 -5.15 -0.21 -6.62
N LEU A 84 -5.70 1.00 -6.47
CA LEU A 84 -6.67 1.29 -5.42
C LEU A 84 -8.00 0.55 -5.64
N GLU A 85 -8.46 0.46 -6.90
CA GLU A 85 -9.65 -0.30 -7.27
C GLU A 85 -9.45 -1.80 -7.00
N ASP A 86 -8.31 -2.37 -7.37
CA ASP A 86 -7.95 -3.75 -7.09
C ASP A 86 -7.90 -4.06 -5.59
N LEU A 87 -7.29 -3.17 -4.80
CA LEU A 87 -7.27 -3.30 -3.35
C LEU A 87 -8.69 -3.27 -2.80
N ARG A 88 -9.54 -2.35 -3.27
CA ARG A 88 -10.94 -2.25 -2.85
C ARG A 88 -11.71 -3.54 -3.17
N CYS A 89 -11.56 -4.09 -4.38
CA CYS A 89 -12.15 -5.37 -4.77
C CYS A 89 -11.69 -6.52 -3.84
N LYS A 90 -10.39 -6.62 -3.57
CA LYS A 90 -9.82 -7.63 -2.66
C LYS A 90 -10.29 -7.47 -1.21
N TRP A 91 -10.52 -6.24 -0.75
CA TRP A 91 -11.09 -5.97 0.58
C TRP A 91 -12.54 -6.41 0.67
N VAL A 92 -13.36 -6.11 -0.35
CA VAL A 92 -14.76 -6.55 -0.43
C VAL A 92 -14.85 -8.08 -0.49
N ALA A 93 -14.04 -8.72 -1.34
CA ALA A 93 -14.00 -10.18 -1.45
C ALA A 93 -13.65 -10.83 -0.10
N ARG A 94 -12.62 -10.32 0.60
CA ARG A 94 -12.25 -10.80 1.95
C ARG A 94 -13.39 -10.65 2.97
N ARG A 95 -14.15 -9.55 2.89
CA ARG A 95 -15.31 -9.37 3.77
C ARG A 95 -16.39 -10.41 3.47
N ALA A 96 -16.67 -10.67 2.20
CA ALA A 96 -17.67 -11.64 1.77
C ALA A 96 -17.36 -13.06 2.27
N VAL A 97 -16.11 -13.52 2.19
CA VAL A 97 -15.70 -14.83 2.76
C VAL A 97 -15.75 -14.84 4.29
N SER A 98 -15.46 -13.74 4.98
CA SER A 98 -15.61 -13.69 6.45
C SER A 98 -17.07 -13.63 6.91
N SER A 99 -17.98 -13.02 6.14
CA SER A 99 -19.42 -13.01 6.44
C SER A 99 -20.10 -14.36 6.14
N SER A 100 -19.61 -15.13 5.16
CA SER A 100 -20.07 -16.51 4.95
C SER A 100 -19.48 -17.50 5.98
N SER A 101 -18.44 -17.10 6.71
CA SER A 101 -17.82 -17.87 7.80
C SER A 101 -18.49 -17.67 9.17
N SER A 102 -19.53 -16.83 9.27
CA SER A 102 -20.43 -16.80 10.44
C SER A 102 -21.44 -17.96 10.47
N SER A 103 -21.25 -18.95 9.60
CA SER A 103 -21.79 -20.30 9.75
C SER A 103 -20.65 -21.19 10.27
N ASN A 104 -20.83 -21.66 11.50
CA ASN A 104 -19.92 -22.43 12.35
C ASN A 104 -19.32 -23.68 11.67
N THR A 105 -18.42 -23.50 10.70
CA THR A 105 -17.71 -24.60 10.02
C THR A 105 -16.22 -24.48 10.32
N ARG A 106 -15.89 -24.78 11.57
CA ARG A 106 -14.54 -25.22 11.97
C ARG A 106 -14.04 -26.18 10.88
N PRO A 107 -12.86 -25.97 10.26
CA PRO A 107 -12.37 -26.84 9.21
C PRO A 107 -12.30 -28.26 9.78
N ARG A 108 -13.21 -29.13 9.32
CA ARG A 108 -13.19 -30.55 9.68
C ARG A 108 -11.98 -31.11 8.96
N PHE A 109 -10.92 -31.37 9.72
CA PHE A 109 -9.83 -32.21 9.28
C PHE A 109 -10.46 -33.55 8.86
N ILE A 110 -10.54 -33.80 7.56
CA ILE A 110 -11.06 -35.06 7.03
C ILE A 110 -9.98 -36.09 7.36
N SER A 111 -10.15 -36.80 8.47
CA SER A 111 -9.37 -38.01 8.72
C SER A 111 -9.65 -38.98 7.57
N PRO A 112 -8.62 -39.51 6.88
CA PRO A 112 -8.83 -40.49 5.82
C PRO A 112 -9.53 -41.75 6.39
N PRO A 113 -10.34 -42.47 5.59
CA PRO A 113 -11.07 -43.64 6.05
C PRO A 113 -10.09 -44.69 6.57
N GLY A 114 -10.36 -45.17 7.77
CA GLY A 114 -9.48 -46.06 8.53
C GLY A 114 -9.18 -47.35 7.76
N VAL A 115 -7.89 -47.56 7.50
CA VAL A 115 -7.36 -48.91 7.36
C VAL A 115 -7.32 -49.49 8.76
N HIS A 116 -8.11 -50.53 9.01
CA HIS A 116 -8.07 -51.29 10.25
C HIS A 116 -6.73 -52.03 10.34
N TYR A 117 -5.71 -51.39 10.93
CA TYR A 117 -4.56 -52.12 11.42
C TYR A 117 -4.99 -52.77 12.74
N ALA A 118 -4.97 -54.09 12.77
CA ALA A 118 -5.18 -54.87 13.98
C ALA A 118 -4.22 -54.37 15.08
N ALA A 119 -4.79 -53.91 16.19
CA ALA A 119 -4.04 -53.47 17.35
C ALA A 119 -3.32 -54.67 17.98
N THR A 120 -1.99 -54.73 17.86
CA THR A 120 -1.18 -55.53 18.79
C THR A 120 -1.17 -54.81 20.14
N PRO A 121 -1.54 -55.47 21.25
CA PRO A 121 -1.49 -54.83 22.56
C PRO A 121 -0.04 -54.55 22.96
N ALA A 122 0.25 -53.29 23.29
CA ALA A 122 1.52 -52.87 23.86
C ALA A 122 1.74 -53.53 25.25
N PRO A 123 3.00 -53.84 25.63
CA PRO A 123 3.28 -54.48 26.91
C PRO A 123 2.96 -53.57 28.09
N ARG A 124 2.28 -54.16 29.07
CA ARG A 124 1.82 -53.54 30.32
C ARG A 124 3.03 -53.13 31.18
N PRO A 125 3.18 -51.86 31.61
CA PRO A 125 4.21 -51.51 32.58
C PRO A 125 3.89 -52.12 33.94
N THR A 126 4.82 -52.91 34.45
CA THR A 126 4.80 -53.56 35.77
C THR A 126 4.74 -52.50 36.87
N TYR A 127 3.72 -52.61 37.72
CA TYR A 127 3.47 -51.72 38.85
C TYR A 127 4.62 -51.81 39.87
N ALA A 128 5.39 -50.73 40.03
CA ALA A 128 6.28 -50.54 41.18
C ALA A 128 5.47 -49.92 42.33
N GLY A 129 5.54 -50.56 43.50
CA GLY A 129 4.71 -50.27 44.67
C GLY A 129 4.91 -48.89 45.32
N PRO A 130 4.08 -48.57 46.33
CA PRO A 130 3.87 -47.20 46.80
C PRO A 130 4.94 -46.74 47.80
N CYS A 131 5.31 -45.46 47.73
CA CYS A 131 6.06 -44.76 48.77
C CYS A 131 5.23 -43.59 49.35
N PRO A 132 5.36 -43.31 50.66
CA PRO A 132 4.28 -42.78 51.51
C PRO A 132 4.11 -41.26 51.47
N GLN A 133 2.89 -40.83 51.84
CA GLN A 133 2.48 -39.42 51.93
C GLN A 133 3.28 -38.67 53.00
N ALA A 134 3.89 -37.55 52.62
CA ALA A 134 4.42 -36.56 53.55
C ALA A 134 3.42 -35.40 53.68
N VAL A 135 2.97 -35.21 54.91
CA VAL A 135 2.03 -34.21 55.41
C VAL A 135 2.46 -32.80 55.02
N THR A 136 1.56 -32.04 54.38
CA THR A 136 1.76 -30.60 54.14
C THR A 136 1.57 -29.85 55.45
N SER A 137 2.61 -29.15 55.90
CA SER A 137 2.54 -28.17 56.98
C SER A 137 2.43 -26.79 56.33
N GLN A 138 1.29 -26.12 56.49
CA GLN A 138 1.12 -24.72 56.09
C GLN A 138 1.70 -23.78 57.17
N PRO A 139 2.34 -22.68 56.78
CA PRO A 139 2.61 -21.58 57.69
C PRO A 139 1.70 -20.36 57.44
N TYR A 140 1.53 -19.60 58.53
CA TYR A 140 0.87 -18.31 58.76
C TYR A 140 -0.63 -18.30 59.00
#